data_AF-A0A2Z5MXM6-F1
#
_entry.id   AF-A0A2Z5MXM6-F1
#
_cell.length_a   1.000
_cell.length_b   1.000
_cell.length_c   1.000
_cell.angle_alpha   90.00
_cell.angle_beta   90.00
_cell.angle_gamma   90.00
#
_symmetry.space_group_name_H-M   'P 1'
#
loop_
_entity.id
_entity.type
_entity.pdbx_description
1 polymer ?
#
loop_
_entity_poly.entity_id
_entity_poly.type
_entity_poly.pdbx_seq_one_letter_code
_entity_poly.pdbx_strand_id
1 'polypeptide(L)'
;MSKQAINETTHLFATIGARTERGGKVTRVSTNATVDDLGLAVVGDIVAYEDGTEATIVDGAGFAAMWGNRPVALVGSHLSNGDRIVTAAQDAFGITVRDGEEIPGLFDSAYSPTLADAVRTGDGRA
;
A
#
# COMPACT_ATOMS: atom_id res chain seq x y z
N MET A 1 37.93 5.75 1.93
CA MET A 1 36.59 6.28 1.61
C MET A 1 35.59 5.23 2.10
N SER A 2 34.95 5.47 3.24
CA SER A 2 34.05 4.50 3.87
C SER A 2 32.77 4.42 3.03
N LYS A 3 32.43 3.21 2.57
CA LYS A 3 31.14 2.94 1.93
C LYS A 3 30.08 3.09 3.01
N GLN A 4 29.41 4.24 3.06
CA GLN A 4 28.27 4.43 3.93
C GLN A 4 27.23 3.39 3.51
N ALA A 5 26.87 2.47 4.41
CA ALA A 5 25.79 1.54 4.15
C ALA A 5 24.53 2.39 4.00
N ILE A 6 23.92 2.37 2.82
CA ILE A 6 22.57 2.89 2.65
C ILE A 6 21.67 1.88 3.37
N ASN A 7 21.07 2.31 4.47
CA ASN A 7 20.00 1.55 5.09
C ASN A 7 18.76 1.75 4.22
N GLU A 8 18.05 0.66 3.92
CA GLU A 8 16.86 0.66 3.10
C GLU A 8 15.78 -0.18 3.80
N THR A 9 14.53 0.27 3.74
CA THR A 9 13.37 -0.45 4.26
C THR A 9 12.45 -0.83 3.10
N THR A 10 12.10 -2.11 3.00
CA THR A 10 11.14 -2.60 2.01
C THR A 10 9.75 -2.73 2.62
N HIS A 11 8.76 -2.14 1.96
CA HIS A 11 7.35 -2.30 2.26
C HIS A 11 6.69 -3.12 1.16
N LEU A 12 6.28 -4.34 1.49
CA LEU A 12 5.61 -5.24 0.54
C LEU A 12 4.23 -4.71 0.19
N PHE A 13 3.79 -4.93 -1.05
CA PHE A 13 2.42 -4.67 -1.45
C PHE A 13 1.44 -5.56 -0.70
N ALA A 14 0.36 -4.96 -0.21
CA ALA A 14 -0.75 -5.70 0.35
C ALA A 14 -1.66 -6.22 -0.79
N THR A 15 -2.06 -7.48 -0.66
CA THR A 15 -2.97 -8.15 -1.57
C THR A 15 -4.14 -8.77 -0.79
N ILE A 16 -5.11 -9.35 -1.49
CA ILE A 16 -6.10 -10.24 -0.85
C ILE A 16 -5.35 -11.26 0.02
N GLY A 17 -5.78 -11.37 1.28
CA GLY A 17 -5.18 -12.26 2.26
C GLY A 17 -4.13 -11.61 3.17
N ALA A 18 -3.69 -10.38 2.89
CA ALA A 18 -2.88 -9.61 3.85
C ALA A 18 -3.61 -9.46 5.20
N ARG A 19 -2.84 -9.45 6.29
CA ARG A 19 -3.39 -9.47 7.66
C ARG A 19 -2.97 -8.26 8.48
N THR A 20 -3.83 -7.90 9.42
CA THR A 20 -3.61 -6.80 10.36
C THR A 20 -3.16 -7.28 11.73
N GLU A 21 -2.69 -6.36 12.55
CA GLU A 21 -2.24 -6.62 13.91
C GLU A 21 -3.36 -7.16 14.81
N ARG A 22 -4.58 -6.66 14.65
CA ARG A 22 -5.75 -7.16 15.40
C ARG A 22 -6.49 -8.31 14.70
N GLY A 23 -5.84 -9.00 13.77
CA GLY A 23 -6.36 -10.22 13.15
C GLY A 23 -7.33 -10.02 11.98
N GLY A 24 -7.51 -8.78 11.52
CA GLY A 24 -8.26 -8.48 10.31
C GLY A 24 -7.57 -9.03 9.05
N LYS A 25 -8.34 -9.23 7.99
CA LYS A 25 -7.86 -9.73 6.70
C LYS A 25 -8.42 -8.91 5.55
N VAL A 26 -7.58 -8.57 4.57
CA VAL A 26 -8.03 -8.00 3.29
C VAL A 26 -8.82 -9.08 2.56
N THR A 27 -10.13 -8.88 2.41
CA THR A 27 -11.05 -9.85 1.78
C THR A 27 -11.56 -9.38 0.43
N ARG A 28 -11.61 -8.06 0.20
CA ARG A 28 -12.13 -7.47 -1.03
C ARG A 28 -11.21 -6.36 -1.50
N VAL A 29 -10.77 -6.46 -2.74
CA VAL A 29 -10.04 -5.41 -3.44
C VAL A 29 -10.88 -4.87 -4.58
N SER A 30 -10.69 -3.60 -4.91
CA SER A 30 -11.43 -2.91 -5.98
C SER A 30 -10.65 -2.80 -7.29
N THR A 31 -9.43 -3.34 -7.35
CA THR A 31 -8.61 -3.37 -8.56
C THR A 31 -8.80 -4.67 -9.35
N ASN A 32 -8.47 -4.64 -10.63
CA ASN A 32 -8.30 -5.84 -11.47
C ASN A 32 -6.82 -6.24 -11.60
N ALA A 33 -5.92 -5.59 -10.86
CA ALA A 33 -4.51 -5.90 -10.82
C ALA A 33 -4.24 -7.07 -9.87
N THR A 34 -3.25 -7.88 -10.20
CA THR A 34 -2.80 -8.97 -9.34
C THR A 34 -1.29 -8.94 -9.16
N VAL A 35 -0.85 -9.46 -8.02
CA VAL A 35 0.54 -9.78 -7.70
C VAL A 35 0.54 -11.23 -7.24
N ASP A 36 1.28 -12.10 -7.92
CA ASP A 36 1.28 -13.55 -7.71
C ASP A 36 -0.15 -14.14 -7.66
N ASP A 37 -0.98 -13.76 -8.63
CA ASP A 37 -2.40 -14.13 -8.75
C ASP A 37 -3.31 -13.67 -7.59
N LEU A 38 -2.79 -12.87 -6.65
CA LEU A 38 -3.55 -12.26 -5.56
C LEU A 38 -3.95 -10.83 -5.93
N GLY A 39 -5.22 -10.50 -5.75
CA GLY A 39 -5.74 -9.16 -6.06
C GLY A 39 -5.02 -8.06 -5.26
N LEU A 40 -4.56 -7.02 -5.96
CA LEU A 40 -3.80 -5.91 -5.37
C LEU A 40 -4.72 -4.97 -4.58
N ALA A 41 -4.38 -4.71 -3.33
CA ALA A 41 -5.14 -3.80 -2.47
C ALA A 41 -4.69 -2.35 -2.65
N VAL A 42 -5.65 -1.42 -2.61
CA VAL A 42 -5.42 0.03 -2.67
C VAL A 42 -6.14 0.75 -1.54
N VAL A 43 -5.77 2.01 -1.31
CA VAL A 43 -6.51 2.90 -0.38
C VAL A 43 -8.01 2.91 -0.75
N GLY A 44 -8.86 2.76 0.27
CA GLY A 44 -10.31 2.62 0.14
C GLY A 44 -10.82 1.17 0.10
N ASP A 45 -9.93 0.17 -0.04
CA ASP A 45 -10.34 -1.24 0.05
C ASP A 45 -10.64 -1.67 1.50
N ILE A 46 -11.29 -2.83 1.64
CA ILE A 46 -11.91 -3.27 2.89
C ILE A 46 -11.13 -4.43 3.52
N VAL A 47 -10.98 -4.32 4.84
CA VAL A 47 -10.47 -5.36 5.74
C VAL A 47 -11.62 -5.82 6.62
N ALA A 48 -11.87 -7.12 6.64
CA ALA A 48 -12.89 -7.75 7.47
C ALA A 48 -12.27 -8.45 8.69
N TYR A 49 -13.02 -8.50 9.78
CA TYR A 49 -12.64 -9.14 11.05
C TYR A 49 -13.60 -10.29 11.38
N GLU A 50 -13.18 -11.21 12.26
CA GLU A 50 -13.98 -12.39 12.63
C GLU A 50 -15.28 -12.04 13.37
N ASP A 51 -15.30 -10.91 14.07
CA ASP A 51 -16.50 -10.38 14.74
C ASP A 51 -17.53 -9.76 13.78
N GLY A 52 -17.24 -9.78 12.47
CA GLY A 52 -18.09 -9.24 11.41
C GLY A 52 -17.93 -7.74 11.20
N THR A 53 -17.05 -7.06 11.94
CA THR A 53 -16.72 -5.66 11.68
C THR A 53 -15.83 -5.52 10.45
N GLU A 54 -15.83 -4.32 9.88
CA GLU A 54 -15.02 -3.96 8.73
C GLU A 54 -14.28 -2.65 8.99
N ALA A 55 -13.12 -2.49 8.34
CA ALA A 55 -12.37 -1.24 8.32
C ALA A 55 -11.84 -0.97 6.91
N THR A 56 -11.58 0.30 6.62
CA THR A 56 -11.10 0.76 5.32
C THR A 56 -9.61 1.04 5.41
N ILE A 57 -8.85 0.68 4.37
CA ILE A 57 -7.44 1.08 4.23
C ILE A 57 -7.40 2.58 3.95
N VAL A 58 -6.73 3.36 4.80
CA VAL A 58 -6.76 4.84 4.71
C VAL A 58 -5.48 5.45 4.14
N ASP A 59 -4.37 4.70 4.10
CA ASP A 59 -3.11 5.16 3.53
C ASP A 59 -2.34 4.03 2.83
N GLY A 60 -1.21 4.36 2.21
CA GLY A 60 -0.42 3.40 1.45
C GLY A 60 0.88 3.99 0.92
N ALA A 61 1.27 3.58 -0.27
CA ALA A 61 2.55 3.93 -0.89
C ALA A 61 2.70 5.41 -1.29
N GLY A 62 1.66 6.23 -1.10
CA GLY A 62 1.62 7.59 -1.62
C GLY A 62 1.88 7.63 -3.13
N PHE A 63 2.81 8.50 -3.52
CA PHE A 63 3.23 8.66 -4.91
C PHE A 63 4.10 7.51 -5.43
N ALA A 64 4.73 6.70 -4.56
CA ALA A 64 5.67 5.67 -5.00
C ALA A 64 5.03 4.52 -5.78
N ALA A 65 3.76 4.21 -5.47
CA ALA A 65 3.00 3.23 -6.22
C ALA A 65 1.51 3.59 -6.19
N MET A 66 0.95 3.81 -7.38
CA MET A 66 -0.47 4.15 -7.55
C MET A 66 -1.12 3.18 -8.54
N TRP A 67 -2.39 2.86 -8.29
CA TRP A 67 -3.25 2.17 -9.25
C TRP A 67 -4.44 3.08 -9.58
N GLY A 68 -4.44 3.63 -10.79
CA GLY A 68 -5.26 4.80 -11.10
C GLY A 68 -4.86 5.98 -10.21
N ASN A 69 -5.83 6.64 -9.56
CA ASN A 69 -5.59 7.78 -8.66
C ASN A 69 -5.60 7.38 -7.17
N ARG A 70 -5.31 6.12 -6.85
CA ARG A 70 -5.31 5.64 -5.47
C ARG A 70 -3.97 4.98 -5.14
N PRO A 71 -3.33 5.33 -4.00
CA PRO A 71 -2.12 4.66 -3.57
C PRO A 71 -2.33 3.16 -3.36
N VAL A 72 -1.34 2.37 -3.73
CA VAL A 72 -1.29 0.94 -3.42
C VAL A 72 -1.10 0.75 -1.92
N ALA A 73 -1.83 -0.18 -1.32
CA ALA A 73 -1.72 -0.49 0.10
C ALA A 73 -0.43 -1.29 0.37
N LEU A 74 0.16 -1.09 1.55
CA LEU A 74 1.44 -1.68 1.93
C LEU A 74 1.34 -2.44 3.25
N VAL A 75 2.29 -3.33 3.50
CA VAL A 75 2.63 -3.70 4.88
C VAL A 75 3.14 -2.45 5.61
N GLY A 76 2.40 -2.05 6.64
CA GLY A 76 2.53 -0.77 7.32
C GLY A 76 1.32 0.15 7.16
N SER A 77 0.43 -0.10 6.19
CA SER A 77 -0.75 0.75 5.96
C SER A 77 -1.72 0.73 7.14
N HIS A 78 -2.26 1.90 7.48
CA HIS A 78 -3.24 2.09 8.54
C HIS A 78 -4.66 1.93 8.03
N LEU A 79 -5.54 1.57 8.97
CA LEU A 79 -6.97 1.39 8.75
C LEU A 79 -7.79 2.44 9.51
N SER A 80 -9.02 2.69 9.05
CA SER A 80 -9.95 3.67 9.63
C SER A 80 -10.31 3.42 11.10
N ASN A 81 -10.14 2.19 11.59
CA ASN A 81 -10.37 1.81 12.98
C ASN A 81 -9.10 1.86 13.85
N GLY A 82 -7.99 2.38 13.31
CA GLY A 82 -6.69 2.47 13.99
C GLY A 82 -5.84 1.19 13.97
N ASP A 83 -6.24 0.16 13.23
CA ASP A 83 -5.38 -1.03 13.01
C ASP A 83 -4.35 -0.77 11.91
N ARG A 84 -3.44 -1.74 11.70
CA ARG A 84 -2.39 -1.68 10.70
C ARG A 84 -2.18 -3.02 10.03
N ILE A 85 -1.94 -3.02 8.71
CA ILE A 85 -1.52 -4.21 7.97
C ILE A 85 -0.09 -4.55 8.37
N VAL A 86 0.16 -5.78 8.82
CA VAL A 86 1.47 -6.22 9.33
C VAL A 86 2.07 -7.39 8.57
N THR A 87 1.28 -8.13 7.79
CA THR A 87 1.80 -9.19 6.91
C THR A 87 1.18 -9.11 5.52
N ALA A 88 2.02 -9.29 4.50
CA ALA A 88 1.57 -9.52 3.13
C ALA A 88 1.27 -11.02 2.92
N ALA A 89 0.48 -11.32 1.88
CA ALA A 89 0.27 -12.68 1.40
C ALA A 89 1.24 -13.08 0.26
N GLN A 90 2.05 -12.12 -0.21
CA GLN A 90 3.11 -12.27 -1.21
C GLN A 90 4.40 -11.64 -0.68
N ASP A 91 5.55 -12.04 -1.21
CA ASP A 91 6.87 -11.53 -0.81
C ASP A 91 7.73 -11.03 -1.99
N ALA A 92 7.18 -11.04 -3.20
CA ALA A 92 7.91 -10.72 -4.43
C ALA A 92 7.95 -9.22 -4.79
N PHE A 93 6.92 -8.45 -4.42
CA PHE A 93 6.76 -7.06 -4.85
C PHE A 93 6.50 -6.09 -3.69
N GLY A 94 7.04 -4.89 -3.83
CA GLY A 94 6.90 -3.81 -2.87
C GLY A 94 7.62 -2.55 -3.31
N ILE A 95 7.71 -1.57 -2.41
CA ILE A 95 8.58 -0.41 -2.56
C ILE A 95 9.77 -0.53 -1.62
N THR A 96 10.89 0.06 -2.00
CA THR A 96 12.07 0.20 -1.14
C THR A 96 12.33 1.67 -0.91
N VAL A 97 12.42 2.07 0.36
CA VAL A 97 12.64 3.44 0.80
C VAL A 97 14.03 3.52 1.41
N ARG A 98 14.86 4.45 0.92
CA ARG A 98 16.19 4.67 1.50
C ARG A 98 16.10 5.54 2.75
N ASP A 99 17.00 5.35 3.70
CA ASP A 99 17.09 6.22 4.87
C ASP A 99 17.27 7.69 4.43
N GLY A 100 16.36 8.55 4.89
CA GLY A 100 16.31 9.97 4.55
C GLY A 100 15.61 10.30 3.23
N GLU A 101 15.11 9.31 2.49
CA GLU A 101 14.22 9.53 1.35
C GLU A 101 12.80 9.82 1.82
N GLU A 102 12.29 11.00 1.45
CA GLU A 102 10.90 11.35 1.67
C GLU A 102 10.09 11.01 0.42
N ILE A 103 9.18 10.04 0.55
CA ILE A 103 8.22 9.71 -0.50
C ILE A 103 6.92 10.49 -0.23
N PRO A 104 6.50 11.39 -1.14
CA PRO A 104 5.25 12.12 -0.97
C PRO A 104 4.07 11.17 -0.75
N GLY A 105 3.36 11.38 0.35
CA GLY A 105 2.14 10.63 0.68
C GLY A 105 2.35 9.22 1.25
N LEU A 106 3.59 8.78 1.47
CA LEU A 106 3.85 7.47 2.07
C LEU A 106 3.29 7.42 3.49
N PHE A 107 2.34 6.50 3.73
CA PHE A 107 1.59 6.37 4.99
C PHE A 107 0.89 7.66 5.47
N ASP A 108 0.54 8.55 4.54
CA ASP A 108 -0.23 9.75 4.83
C ASP A 108 -1.68 9.58 4.36
N SER A 109 -2.61 9.47 5.31
CA SER A 109 -4.04 9.32 5.02
C SER A 109 -4.69 10.57 4.40
N ALA A 110 -4.05 11.73 4.53
CA ALA A 110 -4.51 12.97 3.91
C ALA A 110 -3.98 13.15 2.48
N TYR A 111 -3.13 12.23 2.00
CA TYR A 111 -2.57 12.32 0.66
C TYR A 111 -3.64 12.20 -0.41
N SER A 112 -3.76 13.25 -1.22
CA SER A 112 -4.59 13.28 -2.42
C SER A 112 -3.68 13.60 -3.61
N PRO A 113 -3.49 12.69 -4.57
CA PRO A 113 -2.68 12.98 -5.75
C PRO A 113 -3.30 14.15 -6.49
N THR A 114 -2.49 15.18 -6.77
CA THR A 114 -2.95 16.33 -7.55
C THR A 114 -2.92 15.98 -9.04
N LEU A 115 -3.64 16.76 -9.87
CA LEU A 115 -3.54 16.61 -11.33
C LEU A 115 -2.11 16.76 -11.85
N ALA A 116 -1.24 17.49 -11.15
CA ALA A 116 0.18 17.61 -11.50
C ALA A 116 0.96 16.28 -11.29
N ASP A 117 0.53 15.46 -10.33
CA ASP A 117 1.13 14.15 -10.05
C ASP A 117 0.66 13.09 -11.05
N ALA A 118 -0.59 13.17 -11.49
CA ALA A 118 -1.19 12.26 -12.48
C ALA A 118 -0.64 12.43 -13.92
N VAL A 119 -0.09 13.60 -14.26
CA VAL A 119 0.51 13.84 -15.60
C VAL A 119 1.80 13.03 -15.79
N ARG A 120 2.50 12.65 -14.71
CA ARG A 120 3.71 11.82 -14.80
C ARG A 120 3.45 10.33 -15.04
N THR A 121 2.23 9.84 -14.84
CA THR A 121 1.86 8.41 -14.99
C THR A 121 1.23 8.09 -16.36
N GLY A 122 1.13 9.07 -17.26
CA GLY A 122 0.39 8.98 -18.52
C GLY A 122 1.14 8.50 -19.76
N ASP A 123 2.22 7.72 -19.62
CA ASP A 123 2.85 7.01 -20.76
C ASP A 123 2.96 5.51 -20.47
N GLY A 124 1.88 4.80 -20.78
CA GLY A 124 1.75 3.35 -20.63
C GLY A 124 0.46 2.89 -21.27
N ARG A 125 0.37 3.07 -22.59
CA ARG A 125 -0.81 2.79 -23.41
C ARG A 125 -1.24 1.31 -23.35
N ALA A 126 -2.57 1.15 -23.29
CA ALA A 126 -3.47 0.18 -23.94
C ALA A 126 -2.97 -1.25 -24.20
#